data_AF-A0A5S4W2I7-F1
#
_entry.id   AF-A0A5S4W2I7-F1
#
_cell.length_a   1.000
_cell.length_b   1.000
_cell.length_c   1.000
_cell.angle_alpha   90.00
_cell.angle_beta   90.00
_cell.angle_gamma   90.00
#
_symmetry.space_group_name_H-M   'P 1'
#
loop_
_entity.id
_entity.type
_entity.pdbx_description
1 polymer ?
#
loop_
_entity_poly.entity_id
_entity_poly.type
_entity_poly.pdbx_seq_one_letter_code
_entity_poly.pdbx_strand_id
1 'polypeptide(L)' 'LNPIENAFAKLKANLRKAAERTVNGLWDAIGRIVDTYTPAESTNYFVAAGYLQPDRLTL' A
#
# COMPACT_ATOMS: atom_id res chain seq x y z
N LEU A 1 -14.12 -0.90 -6.14
CA LEU A 1 -12.95 -1.08 -5.24
C LEU A 1 -12.19 0.24 -5.23
N ASN A 2 -11.75 0.75 -4.08
CA ASN A 2 -10.89 1.92 -4.05
C ASN A 2 -9.42 1.45 -4.01
N PRO A 3 -8.50 1.98 -4.86
CA PRO A 3 -7.10 1.57 -4.86
C PRO A 3 -6.46 1.60 -3.46
N ILE A 4 -6.90 2.54 -2.63
CA ILE A 4 -6.42 2.73 -1.26
C ILE A 4 -6.71 1.51 -0.38
N GLU A 5 -7.78 0.76 -0.63
CA GLU A 5 -8.18 -0.39 0.18
C GLU A 5 -7.16 -1.52 0.11
N ASN A 6 -6.62 -1.79 -1.09
CA ASN A 6 -5.58 -2.80 -1.30
C ASN A 6 -4.27 -2.42 -0.61
N ALA A 7 -3.85 -1.16 -0.75
CA ALA A 7 -2.66 -0.64 -0.09
C ALA A 7 -2.79 -0.73 1.44
N PHE A 8 -3.93 -0.32 2.00
CA PHE A 8 -4.20 -0.39 3.44
C PHE A 8 -4.36 -1.82 3.96
N ALA A 9 -4.87 -2.75 3.16
CA ALA A 9 -4.95 -4.16 3.55
C ALA A 9 -3.55 -4.73 3.80
N LYS A 10 -2.59 -4.48 2.89
CA LYS A 10 -1.19 -4.87 3.04
C LYS A 10 -0.54 -4.20 4.27
N LEU A 11 -0.75 -2.89 4.45
CA LEU A 11 -0.21 -2.15 5.59
C LEU A 11 -0.68 -2.75 6.91
N LYS A 12 -1.99 -2.97 7.05
CA LYS A 12 -2.57 -3.58 8.26
C LYS A 12 -2.04 -4.99 8.50
N ALA A 13 -1.81 -5.79 7.45
CA ALA A 13 -1.24 -7.12 7.59
C ALA A 13 0.19 -7.07 8.15
N ASN A 14 1.02 -6.16 7.62
CA ASN A 14 2.40 -5.99 8.09
C ASN A 14 2.48 -5.39 9.50
N LEU A 15 1.63 -4.44 9.85
CA LEU A 15 1.57 -3.89 11.21
C LEU A 15 1.18 -4.96 12.24
N ARG A 16 0.23 -5.84 11.90
CA ARG A 16 -0.11 -6.98 12.77
C ARG A 16 1.06 -7.94 12.96
N LYS A 17 1.87 -8.15 11.92
CA LYS A 17 3.10 -8.96 12.02
C LYS A 17 4.19 -8.29 12.86
N ALA A 18 4.33 -6.96 12.74
CA ALA A 18 5.30 -6.19 13.52
C ALA A 18 4.99 -6.20 15.02
N ALA A 19 3.71 -6.34 15.39
CA ALA A 19 3.25 -6.55 16.77
C ALA A 19 3.71 -5.50 17.80
N GLU A 20 3.98 -4.28 17.34
CA GLU A 20 4.42 -3.16 18.18
C GLU A 20 3.41 -2.86 19.31
N ARG A 21 3.93 -2.47 20.47
CA ARG A 21 3.15 -2.18 21.70
C ARG A 21 3.29 -0.76 22.20
N THR A 22 4.04 0.08 21.49
CA THR A 22 4.22 1.49 21.80
C THR A 22 3.83 2.35 20.61
N VAL A 23 3.40 3.58 20.85
CA VAL A 23 3.07 4.54 19.79
C VAL A 23 4.30 4.86 18.93
N ASN A 24 5.46 5.06 19.56
CA ASN A 24 6.71 5.32 18.84
C ASN A 24 7.14 4.12 17.99
N GLY A 25 7.10 2.91 18.55
CA GLY A 25 7.39 1.69 17.79
C GLY A 25 6.42 1.49 16.62
N LEU A 26 5.14 1.84 16.81
CA LEU A 26 4.16 1.81 15.72
C LEU A 26 4.51 2.81 14.62
N TRP A 27 4.91 4.04 14.95
CA TRP A 27 5.37 5.04 13.96
C TRP A 27 6.59 4.56 13.18
N ASP A 28 7.59 4.03 13.88
CA ASP A 28 8.80 3.49 13.23
C ASP A 28 8.47 2.30 12.32
N ALA A 29 7.56 1.41 12.76
CA ALA A 29 7.09 0.30 11.95
C ALA A 29 6.32 0.76 10.71
N ILE A 30 5.46 1.79 10.83
CA ILE A 30 4.77 2.38 9.68
C ILE A 30 5.79 2.89 8.66
N GLY A 31 6.80 3.65 9.10
CA GLY A 31 7.86 4.15 8.21
C GLY A 31 8.54 3.01 7.44
N ARG A 32 9.08 2.02 8.17
CA ARG A 32 9.74 0.84 7.56
C ARG A 32 8.83 0.07 6.60
N ILE A 33 7.54 -0.05 6.92
CA ILE A 33 6.59 -0.79 6.07
C ILE A 33 6.26 0.00 4.81
N VAL A 34 6.05 1.32 4.90
CA VAL A 34 5.76 2.17 3.75
C VAL A 34 6.92 2.16 2.75
N ASP A 35 8.16 2.09 3.23
CA ASP A 35 9.36 1.95 2.38
C ASP A 35 9.38 0.65 1.54
N THR A 36 8.55 -0.34 1.87
CA THR A 36 8.42 -1.60 1.10
C THR A 36 7.49 -1.50 -0.10
N TYR A 37 6.78 -0.38 -0.27
CA TYR A 37 5.86 -0.18 -1.38
C TYR A 37 6.63 0.29 -2.61
N THR A 38 6.51 -0.46 -3.70
CA THR A 38 7.15 -0.07 -4.96
C THR A 38 6.20 0.76 -5.84
N PRO A 39 6.72 1.61 -6.73
CA PRO A 39 5.89 2.31 -7.72
C PRO A 39 5.06 1.34 -8.57
N ALA A 40 5.66 0.23 -9.01
CA ALA A 40 4.97 -0.78 -9.82
C ALA A 40 3.80 -1.43 -9.07
N GLU A 41 3.99 -1.79 -7.80
CA GLU A 41 2.91 -2.32 -6.97
C GLU A 41 1.79 -1.29 -6.76
N SER A 42 2.15 -0.02 -6.55
CA SER A 42 1.19 1.06 -6.39
C SER A 42 0.34 1.23 -7.65
N THR A 43 0.96 1.22 -8.84
CA THR A 43 0.26 1.21 -10.13
C THR A 43 -0.71 0.04 -10.23
N ASN A 44 -0.32 -1.16 -9.80
CA ASN A 44 -1.20 -2.33 -9.82
C ASN A 44 -2.45 -2.16 -8.96
N TYR A 45 -2.39 -1.44 -7.83
CA TYR A 45 -3.58 -1.15 -7.03
C TYR A 45 -4.57 -0.26 -7.78
N PHE A 46 -4.09 0.75 -8.51
CA PHE A 46 -4.93 1.60 -9.35
C PHE A 46 -5.54 0.85 -10.53
N VAL A 47 -4.76 -0.02 -11.18
CA VAL A 47 -5.26 -0.89 -12.26
C VAL A 47 -6.32 -1.85 -11.75
N ALA A 48 -6.06 -2.54 -10.64
CA ALA A 48 -7.00 -3.49 -10.03
C ALA A 48 -8.32 -2.83 -9.59
N ALA A 49 -8.28 -1.54 -9.26
CA ALA A 49 -9.47 -0.77 -8.93
C ALA A 49 -10.16 -0.12 -10.16
N GLY A 50 -9.60 -0.28 -11.37
CA GLY A 50 -10.13 0.29 -12.61
C GLY A 50 -9.84 1.78 -12.83
N TYR A 51 -8.94 2.37 -12.04
CA TYR A 51 -8.58 3.80 -12.13
C TYR A 51 -7.51 4.07 -13.19
N LEU A 52 -6.67 3.09 -13.47
CA LEU A 52 -5.72 3.11 -14.58
C LEU A 52 -6.08 1.98 -15.53
N GLN A 53 -6.31 2.31 -16.80
CA GLN A 53 -6.39 1.33 -17.87
C GLN A 53 -5.14 1.48 -18.75
N PRO A 54 -4.49 0.36 -19.13
CA PRO A 54 -3.25 0.40 -19.91
C PRO A 54 -3.42 1.03 -21.32
N ASP A 55 -4.64 1.14 -21.83
CA ASP A 55 -4.99 1.75 -23.13
C ASP A 55 -5.22 3.27 -23.09
N ARG A 56 -5.33 3.88 -21.90
CA ARG A 56 -5.52 5.34 -21.75
C ARG A 56 -4.25 6.17 -21.73
N LEU A 57 -3.07 5.55 -21.78
CA LEU A 57 -1.77 6.24 -21.81
C LEU A 57 -1.22 6.40 -23.24
N THR A 58 -1.98 6.03 -24.27
CA THR A 58 -1.59 6.10 -25.70
C THR A 58 -2.36 7.15 -26.51
N LEU A 59 -2.66 8.32 -25.93
CA LEU A 59 -3.10 9.52 -26.67
C LEU A 59 -2.10 10.66 -26.49
#